data_AF-A0A3S3S5M0-F1
#
_entry.id   AF-A0A3S3S5M0-F1
#
_cell.length_a   1.000
_cell.length_b   1.000
_cell.length_c   1.000
_cell.angle_alpha   90.00
_cell.angle_beta   90.00
_cell.angle_gamma   90.00
#
_symmetry.space_group_name_H-M   'P 1'
#
loop_
_entity.id
_entity.type
_entity.pdbx_description
1 polymer ?
#
loop_
_entity_poly.entity_id
_entity_poly.type
_entity_poly.pdbx_seq_one_letter_code
_entity_poly.pdbx_strand_id
1 'polypeptide(L)'
;VIASTVTATAITSEPVRQEMEPSSELRELIEAHKVEYAAFGKAAHKTGGSVLDRDRASQREERSLLAVCAYPTVREGDGLAKARYLLEVEARGELDLPEHMQALLRSTM
;
A
#
# COMPACT_ATOMS: atom_id res chain seq x y z
N VAL A 1 3.87 25.36 46.82
CA VAL A 1 4.53 24.82 45.62
C VAL A 1 4.59 23.31 45.79
N ILE A 2 3.78 22.56 45.04
CA ILE A 2 3.75 21.09 45.14
C ILE A 2 4.62 20.59 43.99
N ALA A 3 5.81 20.07 44.31
CA ALA A 3 6.72 19.52 43.33
C ALA A 3 6.19 18.16 42.88
N SER A 4 5.68 18.09 41.65
CA SER A 4 5.19 16.85 41.04
C SER A 4 6.36 16.20 40.31
N THR A 5 6.91 15.13 40.88
CA THR A 5 7.96 14.33 40.26
C THR A 5 7.34 13.33 39.29
N VAL A 6 7.54 13.57 37.99
CA VAL A 6 7.22 12.61 36.93
C VAL A 6 8.40 11.63 36.82
N THR A 7 8.21 10.40 37.30
CA THR A 7 9.10 9.28 37.01
C THR A 7 8.88 8.81 35.58
N ALA A 8 9.88 9.03 34.73
CA ALA A 8 9.93 8.49 33.38
C ALA A 8 10.30 7.00 33.42
N THR A 9 9.32 6.14 33.18
CA THR A 9 9.53 4.71 32.95
C THR A 9 10.16 4.53 31.57
N ALA A 10 11.39 4.02 31.53
CA ALA A 10 12.04 3.61 30.28
C ALA A 10 11.37 2.32 29.77
N ILE A 11 10.36 2.47 28.92
CA ILE A 11 9.74 1.36 28.20
C ILE A 11 10.75 0.87 27.15
N THR A 12 11.12 -0.39 27.25
CA THR A 12 11.97 -1.10 26.28
C THR A 12 11.35 -1.01 24.89
N SER A 13 12.06 -0.42 23.94
CA SER A 13 11.55 0.04 22.65
C SER A 13 11.54 -1.02 21.53
N GLU A 14 12.05 -2.23 21.79
CA GLU A 14 12.14 -3.28 20.78
C GLU A 14 10.81 -3.90 20.32
N PRO A 15 9.83 -4.24 21.20
CA PRO A 15 8.57 -4.82 20.74
C PRO A 15 7.73 -3.81 19.92
N VAL A 16 7.73 -2.53 20.31
CA VAL A 16 7.01 -1.46 19.61
C VAL A 16 7.56 -1.23 18.20
N ARG A 17 8.87 -1.39 18.01
CA ARG A 17 9.50 -1.25 16.68
C ARG A 17 9.11 -2.39 15.74
N GLN A 18 8.98 -3.61 16.25
CA GLN A 18 8.58 -4.78 15.44
C GLN A 18 7.10 -4.75 15.05
N GLU A 19 6.24 -4.15 15.88
CA GLU A 19 4.83 -3.93 15.56
C GLU A 19 4.61 -2.88 14.46
N MET A 20 5.56 -1.96 14.30
CA MET A 20 5.50 -0.86 13.34
C MET A 20 6.09 -1.19 11.97
N GLU A 21 6.85 -2.29 11.86
CA GLU A 21 7.33 -2.80 10.58
C GLU A 21 6.20 -3.52 9.83
N PRO A 22 5.99 -3.21 8.54
CA PRO A 22 5.01 -3.94 7.73
C PRO A 22 5.44 -5.39 7.52
N SER A 23 4.45 -6.27 7.43
CA SER A 23 4.61 -7.66 7.04
C SER A 23 5.37 -7.79 5.71
N SER A 24 6.10 -8.90 5.56
CA SER A 24 6.75 -9.21 4.28
C SER A 24 5.72 -9.35 3.16
N GLU A 25 4.53 -9.89 3.47
CA GLU A 25 3.44 -10.06 2.52
C GLU A 25 2.92 -8.73 1.96
N LEU A 26 2.61 -7.74 2.82
CA LEU A 26 2.20 -6.41 2.34
C LEU A 26 3.31 -5.74 1.53
N ARG A 27 4.57 -5.88 1.95
CA ARG A 27 5.72 -5.35 1.21
C ARG A 27 5.83 -5.97 -0.18
N GLU A 28 5.64 -7.28 -0.30
CA GLU A 28 5.65 -7.99 -1.58
C GLU A 28 4.51 -7.53 -2.50
N LEU A 29 3.31 -7.32 -1.97
CA LEU A 29 2.18 -6.79 -2.75
C LEU A 29 2.44 -5.37 -3.25
N ILE A 30 3.00 -4.50 -2.40
CA ILE A 30 3.37 -3.13 -2.78
C ILE A 30 4.44 -3.14 -3.88
N GLU A 31 5.48 -3.96 -3.74
CA GLU A 31 6.52 -4.07 -4.75
C GLU A 31 6.00 -4.68 -6.05
N ALA A 32 5.11 -5.68 -5.98
CA ALA A 32 4.44 -6.24 -7.15
C ALA A 32 3.65 -5.17 -7.90
N HIS A 33 2.88 -4.33 -7.20
CA HIS A 33 2.16 -3.22 -7.82
C HIS A 33 3.11 -2.21 -8.49
N LYS A 34 4.23 -1.83 -7.83
CA LYS A 34 5.22 -0.94 -8.45
C LYS A 34 5.81 -1.51 -9.75
N VAL A 35 6.07 -2.82 -9.78
CA VAL A 35 6.60 -3.50 -10.97
C VAL A 35 5.59 -3.48 -12.11
N GLU A 36 4.33 -3.82 -11.82
CA GLU A 36 3.27 -3.83 -12.83
C GLU A 36 2.94 -2.40 -13.30
N TYR A 37 2.92 -1.42 -12.41
CA TYR A 37 2.77 0.00 -12.76
C TYR A 37 3.86 0.48 -13.72
N ALA A 38 5.13 0.15 -13.44
CA ALA A 38 6.24 0.48 -14.33
C ALA A 38 6.13 -0.25 -15.68
N ALA A 39 5.62 -1.49 -15.70
CA ALA A 39 5.40 -2.24 -16.92
C ALA A 39 4.25 -1.65 -17.75
N PHE A 40 3.16 -1.24 -17.11
CA PHE A 40 2.03 -0.56 -17.73
C PHE A 40 2.46 0.77 -18.36
N GLY A 41 3.19 1.62 -17.63
CA GLY A 41 3.73 2.87 -18.18
C GLY A 41 4.60 2.64 -19.42
N LYS A 42 5.45 1.61 -19.42
CA LYS A 42 6.25 1.23 -20.59
C LYS A 42 5.37 0.79 -21.77
N ALA A 43 4.33 -0.02 -21.52
CA ALA A 43 3.40 -0.46 -22.55
C ALA A 43 2.56 0.71 -23.11
N ALA A 44 2.17 1.67 -22.26
CA ALA A 44 1.47 2.88 -22.65
C ALA A 44 2.32 3.74 -23.61
N HIS A 45 3.61 3.90 -23.35
CA HIS A 45 4.50 4.74 -24.17
C HIS A 45 5.18 4.02 -25.35
N LYS A 46 4.98 2.71 -25.51
CA LYS A 46 5.60 1.95 -26.60
C LYS A 46 4.98 2.29 -27.96
N THR A 47 5.71 3.01 -28.80
CA THR A 47 5.34 3.27 -30.20
C THR A 47 5.26 1.97 -30.99
N GLY A 48 4.11 1.70 -31.62
CA GLY A 48 3.87 0.46 -32.37
C GLY A 48 3.59 -0.77 -31.50
N GLY A 49 3.34 -0.60 -30.20
CA GLY A 49 2.87 -1.68 -29.32
C GLY A 49 1.46 -2.15 -29.69
N SER A 50 1.17 -3.44 -29.45
CA SER A 50 -0.18 -3.98 -29.63
C SER A 50 -1.12 -3.42 -28.58
N VAL A 51 -2.35 -3.09 -28.98
CA VAL A 51 -3.44 -2.72 -28.05
C VAL A 51 -3.63 -3.83 -26.99
N LEU A 52 -3.54 -5.09 -27.42
CA LEU A 52 -3.67 -6.25 -26.52
C LEU A 52 -2.58 -6.29 -25.43
N ASP A 53 -1.36 -5.85 -25.75
CA ASP A 53 -0.26 -5.82 -24.76
C ASP A 53 -0.50 -4.72 -23.72
N ARG A 54 -1.03 -3.58 -24.16
CA ARG A 54 -1.40 -2.47 -23.27
C ARG A 54 -2.55 -2.86 -22.36
N ASP A 55 -3.60 -3.47 -22.89
CA ASP A 55 -4.77 -3.92 -22.11
C ASP A 55 -4.37 -4.97 -21.08
N ARG A 56 -3.50 -5.91 -21.45
CA ARG A 56 -2.97 -6.91 -20.51
C ARG A 56 -2.14 -6.28 -19.41
N ALA A 57 -1.30 -5.30 -19.74
CA ALA A 57 -0.50 -4.59 -18.74
C ALA A 57 -1.38 -3.78 -17.78
N SER A 58 -2.40 -3.09 -18.32
CA SER A 58 -3.41 -2.37 -17.54
C SER A 58 -4.12 -3.30 -16.55
N GLN A 59 -4.60 -4.46 -17.03
CA GLN A 59 -5.30 -5.42 -16.16
C GLN A 59 -4.39 -5.99 -15.05
N ARG A 60 -3.10 -6.16 -15.31
CA ARG A 60 -2.17 -6.68 -14.30
C ARG A 60 -1.87 -5.65 -13.23
N GLU A 61 -1.62 -4.42 -13.65
CA GLU A 61 -1.43 -3.27 -12.77
C GLU A 61 -2.67 -3.11 -11.87
N GLU A 62 -3.87 -3.04 -12.45
CA GLU A 62 -5.13 -2.88 -11.70
C GLU A 62 -5.35 -4.02 -10.69
N ARG A 63 -5.12 -5.28 -11.09
CA ARG A 63 -5.23 -6.43 -10.18
C ARG A 63 -4.25 -6.36 -9.01
N SER A 64 -3.03 -5.89 -9.27
CA SER A 64 -2.03 -5.76 -8.22
C SER A 64 -2.36 -4.62 -7.25
N LEU A 65 -2.93 -3.51 -7.74
CA LEU A 65 -3.44 -2.44 -6.90
C LEU A 65 -4.63 -2.91 -6.05
N LEU A 66 -5.57 -3.64 -6.64
CA LEU A 66 -6.68 -4.27 -5.93
C LEU A 66 -6.20 -5.20 -4.79
N ALA A 67 -5.12 -5.95 -5.01
CA ALA A 67 -4.56 -6.81 -3.96
C ALA A 67 -4.03 -6.00 -2.77
N VAL A 68 -3.37 -4.87 -3.02
CA VAL A 68 -2.95 -3.94 -1.96
C VAL A 68 -4.18 -3.36 -1.25
N CYS A 69 -5.18 -2.90 -2.01
CA CYS A 69 -6.43 -2.35 -1.47
C CYS A 69 -7.20 -3.36 -0.60
N ALA A 70 -7.19 -4.65 -0.97
CA ALA A 70 -7.85 -5.71 -0.23
C ALA A 70 -7.05 -6.24 0.97
N TYR A 71 -5.76 -5.91 1.09
CA TYR A 71 -4.90 -6.45 2.16
C TYR A 71 -5.42 -6.08 3.56
N PRO A 72 -5.67 -7.04 4.46
CA PRO A 72 -6.29 -6.76 5.76
C PRO A 72 -5.33 -6.00 6.68
N THR A 73 -5.80 -4.92 7.29
CA THR A 73 -4.98 -4.08 8.18
C THR A 73 -5.14 -4.47 9.64
N VAL A 74 -4.77 -5.72 9.98
CA VAL A 74 -4.86 -6.24 11.37
C VAL A 74 -3.76 -5.66 12.26
N ARG A 75 -2.57 -5.40 11.69
CA ARG A 75 -1.41 -4.84 12.39
C ARG A 75 -1.26 -3.35 12.09
N GLU A 76 -0.87 -2.57 13.08
CA GLU A 76 -0.68 -1.12 12.94
C GLU A 76 0.40 -0.77 11.91
N GLY A 77 1.53 -1.48 11.91
CA GLY A 77 2.59 -1.30 10.89
C GLY A 77 2.10 -1.53 9.46
N ASP A 78 1.27 -2.55 9.25
CA ASP A 78 0.65 -2.82 7.94
C ASP A 78 -0.33 -1.71 7.55
N GLY A 79 -1.18 -1.28 8.49
CA GLY A 79 -2.10 -0.16 8.27
C GLY A 79 -1.40 1.13 7.86
N LEU A 80 -0.34 1.51 8.58
CA LEU A 80 0.45 2.70 8.27
C LEU A 80 1.17 2.60 6.93
N ALA A 81 1.80 1.46 6.63
CA ALA A 81 2.50 1.24 5.36
C ALA A 81 1.53 1.26 4.18
N LYS A 82 0.40 0.56 4.30
CA LYS A 82 -0.67 0.56 3.30
C LYS A 82 -1.22 1.97 3.07
N ALA A 83 -1.55 2.70 4.14
CA ALA A 83 -2.07 4.06 4.03
C ALA A 83 -1.08 5.01 3.34
N ARG A 84 0.20 4.97 3.72
CA ARG A 84 1.26 5.76 3.07
C ARG A 84 1.34 5.47 1.59
N TYR A 85 1.34 4.19 1.22
CA TYR A 85 1.46 3.81 -0.18
C TYR A 85 0.23 4.22 -0.99
N LEU A 86 -0.98 4.03 -0.45
CA LEU A 86 -2.21 4.44 -1.13
C LEU A 86 -2.31 5.95 -1.31
N LEU A 87 -1.75 6.76 -0.40
CA LEU A 87 -1.63 8.21 -0.61
C LEU A 87 -0.71 8.55 -1.78
N GLU A 88 0.37 7.79 -2.01
CA GLU A 88 1.23 7.97 -3.19
C GLU A 88 0.51 7.60 -4.49
N VAL A 89 -0.33 6.57 -4.46
CA VAL A 89 -1.15 6.13 -5.60
C VAL A 89 -2.25 7.17 -5.89
N GLU A 90 -2.93 7.67 -4.87
CA GLU A 90 -3.93 8.75 -5.02
C GLU A 90 -3.32 10.04 -5.56
N ALA A 91 -2.09 10.39 -5.16
CA ALA A 91 -1.39 11.56 -5.69
C ALA A 91 -1.14 11.46 -7.21
N ARG A 92 -1.22 10.26 -7.79
CA ARG A 92 -1.16 10.02 -9.24
C ARG A 92 -2.53 9.91 -9.89
N GLY A 93 -3.60 9.87 -9.10
CA GLY A 93 -4.99 9.74 -9.55
C GLY A 93 -5.40 8.30 -9.91
N GLU A 94 -4.74 7.30 -9.33
CA GLU A 94 -4.90 5.87 -9.69
C GLU A 94 -5.94 5.13 -8.81
N LEU A 95 -6.47 5.75 -7.75
CA LEU A 95 -7.53 5.18 -6.89
C LEU A 95 -8.94 5.64 -7.32
N ASP A 96 -9.22 5.63 -8.62
CA ASP A 96 -10.47 6.15 -9.19
C ASP A 96 -11.58 5.08 -9.37
N LEU A 97 -11.22 3.80 -9.36
CA LEU A 97 -12.17 2.71 -9.54
C LEU A 97 -13.01 2.44 -8.26
N PRO A 98 -14.35 2.27 -8.38
CA PRO A 98 -15.21 1.87 -7.28
C PRO A 98 -14.75 0.59 -6.57
N GLU A 99 -14.14 -0.34 -7.30
CA GLU A 99 -13.60 -1.59 -6.80
C GLU A 99 -12.45 -1.37 -5.82
N HIS A 100 -11.57 -0.40 -6.07
CA HIS A 100 -10.49 -0.02 -5.14
C HIS A 100 -11.09 0.45 -3.81
N MET A 101 -12.08 1.34 -3.87
CA MET A 101 -12.74 1.88 -2.69
C MET A 101 -13.48 0.80 -1.90
N GLN A 102 -14.19 -0.10 -2.59
CA GLN A 102 -14.87 -1.22 -1.95
C GLN A 102 -13.89 -2.19 -1.29
N ALA A 103 -12.77 -2.51 -1.95
CA ALA A 103 -11.74 -3.37 -1.39
C ALA A 103 -11.12 -2.74 -0.13
N LEU A 104 -10.83 -1.44 -0.16
CA LEU A 104 -10.32 -0.70 1.00
C LEU A 104 -11.28 -0.75 2.18
N LEU A 105 -12.56 -0.41 1.97
CA LEU A 105 -13.57 -0.43 3.02
C LEU A 105 -13.76 -1.82 3.64
N ARG A 106 -13.63 -2.88 2.84
CA ARG A 106 -13.71 -4.27 3.33
C ARG A 106 -12.45 -4.75 4.04
N SER A 107 -11.30 -4.13 3.78
CA SER A 107 -10.02 -4.51 4.38
C SER A 107 -9.78 -3.96 5.79
N THR A 108 -10.60 -2.97 6.19
CA THR A 108 -10.53 -2.28 7.49
C THR A 108 -11.52 -2.81 8.53
N MET A 109 -12.39 -3.75 8.14
CA MET A 109 -13.35 -4.43 9.03
C MET A 109 -12.75 -5.75 9.53
#